data_AF-A0AAU5Y9V7-F1
#
_entry.id   AF-A0AAU5Y9V7-F1
#
_cell.length_a   1.000
_cell.length_b   1.000
_cell.length_c   1.000
_cell.angle_alpha   90.00
_cell.angle_beta   90.00
_cell.angle_gamma   90.00
#
_symmetry.space_group_name_H-M   'P 1'
#
loop_
_entity.id
_entity.type
_entity.pdbx_description
1 polymer ?
#
loop_
_entity_poly.entity_id
_entity_poly.type
_entity_poly.pdbx_seq_one_letter_code
_entity_poly.pdbx_strand_id
1 'polypeptide(L)' 'MAEIRAEMVGTVLHVVAEPGAALNAGDTVLILESMKMELPAVSEKAGTLTSLAVAKGDRVQQGDVLGTVE' A
#
# COMPACT_ATOMS: atom_id res chain seq x y z
N MET A 1 -9.27 -12.73 -1.69
CA MET A 1 -8.79 -11.37 -1.35
C MET A 1 -7.27 -11.39 -1.44
N ALA A 2 -6.66 -10.45 -2.15
CA ALA A 2 -5.20 -10.28 -2.16
C ALA A 2 -4.81 -9.21 -1.14
N GLU A 3 -3.61 -9.32 -0.61
CA GLU A 3 -3.06 -8.38 0.37
C GLU A 3 -2.00 -7.53 -0.31
N ILE A 4 -2.02 -6.23 -0.04
CA ILE A 4 -0.92 -5.34 -0.37
C ILE A 4 -0.01 -5.34 0.83
N ARG A 5 1.24 -5.72 0.65
CA ARG A 5 2.21 -5.86 1.73
C ARG A 5 3.37 -4.89 1.56
N ALA A 6 3.94 -4.44 2.67
CA ALA A 6 5.16 -3.65 2.65
C ALA A 6 6.34 -4.51 2.23
N GLU A 7 7.05 -4.11 1.17
CA GLU A 7 8.24 -4.83 0.70
C GLU A 7 9.50 -4.51 1.52
N MET A 8 9.45 -3.46 2.32
CA MET A 8 10.56 -3.00 3.17
C MET A 8 10.06 -2.33 4.44
N VAL A 9 10.94 -2.17 5.42
CA VAL A 9 10.71 -1.28 6.57
C VAL A 9 10.71 0.17 6.07
N GLY A 10 9.68 0.93 6.44
CA GLY A 10 9.52 2.32 6.00
C GLY A 10 8.45 3.08 6.77
N THR A 11 8.17 4.30 6.30
CA THR A 11 7.10 5.16 6.80
C THR A 11 6.15 5.49 5.66
N VAL A 12 4.84 5.47 5.90
CA VAL A 12 3.85 5.83 4.87
C VAL A 12 3.94 7.32 4.58
N LEU A 13 4.43 7.68 3.41
CA LEU A 13 4.62 9.05 2.99
C LEU A 13 3.33 9.64 2.41
N HIS A 14 2.66 8.88 1.54
CA HIS A 14 1.41 9.26 0.89
C HIS A 14 0.50 8.06 0.72
N VAL A 15 -0.80 8.26 0.92
CA VAL A 15 -1.85 7.32 0.50
C VAL A 15 -2.45 7.90 -0.77
N VAL A 16 -2.50 7.11 -1.85
CA VAL A 16 -2.97 7.57 -3.17
C VAL A 16 -4.30 6.95 -3.58
N ALA A 17 -4.71 5.84 -2.95
CA ALA A 17 -6.01 5.22 -3.13
C ALA A 17 -6.70 5.00 -1.78
N GLU A 18 -8.03 5.10 -1.75
CA GLU A 18 -8.85 4.89 -0.55
C GLU A 18 -9.77 3.66 -0.73
N PRO A 19 -10.25 3.04 0.37
CA PRO A 19 -11.19 1.94 0.27
C PRO A 19 -12.41 2.32 -0.60
N GLY A 20 -12.78 1.43 -1.52
CA GLY A 20 -13.76 1.65 -2.58
C GLY A 20 -13.15 2.01 -3.94
N ALA A 21 -11.85 2.30 -4.01
CA ALA A 21 -11.17 2.56 -5.28
C ALA A 21 -11.02 1.28 -6.13
N ALA A 22 -11.30 1.39 -7.42
CA ALA A 22 -10.96 0.36 -8.40
C ALA A 22 -9.45 0.44 -8.72
N LEU A 23 -8.77 -0.70 -8.64
CA LEU A 23 -7.34 -0.85 -8.89
C LEU A 23 -7.09 -1.84 -10.02
N ASN A 24 -6.05 -1.59 -10.79
CA ASN A 24 -5.46 -2.53 -11.74
C ASN A 24 -4.20 -3.18 -11.15
N ALA A 25 -3.74 -4.26 -11.77
CA ALA A 25 -2.42 -4.80 -11.47
C ALA A 25 -1.34 -3.76 -11.80
N GLY A 26 -0.50 -3.44 -10.82
CA GLY A 26 0.54 -2.41 -10.90
C GLY A 26 0.08 -1.02 -10.43
N ASP A 27 -1.20 -0.80 -10.12
CA ASP A 27 -1.64 0.49 -9.61
C ASP A 27 -1.08 0.74 -8.20
N THR A 28 -0.56 1.95 -7.99
CA THR A 28 -0.02 2.37 -6.70
C THR A 28 -1.16 2.69 -5.74
N VAL A 29 -1.06 2.21 -4.51
CA VAL A 29 -2.05 2.43 -3.43
C VAL A 29 -1.52 3.37 -2.37
N LEU A 30 -0.24 3.27 -2.05
CA LEU A 30 0.46 4.20 -1.17
C LEU A 30 1.95 4.25 -1.51
N ILE A 31 2.66 5.24 -0.96
CA ILE A 31 4.11 5.41 -1.12
C ILE A 31 4.75 5.29 0.26
N LEU A 32 5.75 4.42 0.36
CA LEU A 32 6.60 4.25 1.52
C LEU A 32 7.89 5.05 1.35
N GLU A 33 8.37 5.67 2.42
CA GLU A 33 9.70 6.27 2.50
C GLU A 33 10.60 5.41 3.39
N SER A 34 11.80 5.08 2.91
CA SER A 34 12.85 4.46 3.71
C SER A 34 14.21 4.95 3.28
N MET A 35 15.03 5.41 4.24
CA MET A 35 16.40 5.89 4.00
C MET A 35 16.52 6.92 2.85
N LYS A 36 15.58 7.88 2.77
CA LYS A 36 15.47 8.90 1.69
C LYS A 36 15.13 8.35 0.30
N MET A 37 14.70 7.10 0.21
CA MET A 37 14.15 6.51 -1.01
C MET A 37 12.64 6.30 -0.86
N GLU A 38 11.91 6.56 -1.93
CA GLU A 38 10.47 6.36 -2.02
C GLU A 38 10.19 5.06 -2.78
N LEU A 39 9.28 4.25 -2.26
CA LEU A 39 8.84 3.00 -2.89
C LEU A 39 7.31 2.97 -2.96
N PRO A 40 6.73 2.88 -4.16
CA PRO A 40 5.30 2.69 -4.31
C PRO A 40 4.90 1.27 -3.88
N ALA A 41 3.94 1.16 -2.98
CA ALA A 41 3.25 -0.09 -2.71
C ALA A 41 2.11 -0.25 -3.73
N VAL A 42 2.23 -1.26 -4.58
CA VAL A 42 1.31 -1.51 -5.71
C VAL A 42 0.38 -2.69 -5.44
N SER A 43 -0.76 -2.71 -6.12
CA SER A 43 -1.64 -3.88 -6.15
C SER A 43 -1.10 -4.91 -7.16
N GLU A 44 -0.89 -6.15 -6.74
CA GLU A 44 -0.44 -7.23 -7.64
C GLU A 44 -1.54 -7.74 -8.58
N LYS A 45 -2.80 -7.37 -8.33
CA LYS A 45 -3.95 -7.77 -9.15
C LYS A 45 -4.93 -6.63 -9.35
N ALA A 46 -5.75 -6.75 -10.39
CA ALA A 46 -6.92 -5.89 -10.52
C ALA A 46 -8.00 -6.28 -9.49
N GLY A 47 -8.77 -5.30 -9.03
CA GLY A 47 -9.84 -5.49 -8.05
C GLY A 47 -10.26 -4.20 -7.39
N THR A 48 -11.03 -4.29 -6.30
CA THR A 48 -11.43 -3.10 -5.51
C THR A 48 -10.67 -3.09 -4.19
N LEU A 49 -10.10 -1.93 -3.83
CA LEU A 49 -9.48 -1.72 -2.53
C LEU A 49 -10.56 -1.80 -1.46
N THR A 50 -10.48 -2.77 -0.57
CA THR A 50 -11.51 -3.01 0.46
C THR A 50 -11.14 -2.39 1.80
N SER A 51 -9.85 -2.33 2.12
CA SER A 51 -9.38 -1.74 3.36
C SER A 51 -7.95 -1.22 3.23
N LEU A 52 -7.63 -0.26 4.08
CA LEU A 52 -6.29 0.26 4.33
C LEU A 52 -6.05 0.17 5.84
N ALA A 53 -4.99 -0.50 6.23
CA ALA A 53 -4.61 -0.71 7.63
C ALA A 53 -3.64 0.35 8.15
N VAL A 54 -3.23 1.29 7.29
CA VAL A 54 -2.22 2.30 7.58
C VAL A 54 -2.67 3.69 7.11
N ALA A 55 -2.14 4.72 7.75
CA ALA A 55 -2.31 6.11 7.40
C ALA A 55 -0.96 6.81 7.16
N LYS A 56 -1.01 8.00 6.57
CA LYS A 56 0.18 8.83 6.38
C LYS A 56 0.89 9.07 7.73
N GLY A 57 2.19 8.82 7.76
CA GLY A 57 3.05 8.96 8.94
C GLY A 57 3.26 7.65 9.71
N ASP A 58 2.49 6.60 9.42
CA ASP A 58 2.65 5.31 10.10
C ASP A 58 3.94 4.61 9.69
N ARG A 59 4.55 3.90 10.64
CA ARG A 59 5.73 3.08 10.42
C ARG A 59 5.31 1.65 10.13
N VAL A 60 5.90 1.06 9.11
CA VAL A 60 5.62 -0.32 8.67
C VAL A 60 6.90 -1.14 8.66
N GLN A 61 6.76 -2.44 8.88
CA GLN A 61 7.81 -3.43 8.72
C GLN A 61 7.64 -4.18 7.40
N GLN A 62 8.72 -4.81 6.94
CA GLN A 62 8.63 -5.71 5.80
C GLN A 62 7.63 -6.84 6.09
N GLY A 63 6.71 -7.07 5.16
CA GLY A 63 5.67 -8.08 5.25
C GLY A 63 4.36 -7.61 5.89
N ASP A 64 4.33 -6.41 6.49
CA ASP A 64 3.12 -5.84 7.07
C ASP A 64 2.03 -5.67 6.02
N VAL A 65 0.80 -6.00 6.39
CA VAL A 65 -0.36 -5.82 5.52
C VAL A 65 -0.76 -4.36 5.55
N LEU A 66 -0.69 -3.72 4.38
CA LEU A 66 -1.02 -2.32 4.16
C LEU A 66 -2.50 -2.14 3.81
N GLY A 67 -3.07 -3.11 3.11
CA GLY A 67 -4.46 -3.10 2.68
C GLY A 67 -4.86 -4.39 1.98
N THR A 68 -6.13 -4.50 1.62
CA THR A 68 -6.70 -5.69 0.97
C THR A 68 -7.46 -5.33 -0.30
N VAL A 69 -7.33 -6.18 -1.33
CA VAL A 69 -8.01 -6.02 -2.62
C VAL A 69 -8.87 -7.24 -2.89
N GLU A 70 -10.16 -7.05 -3.14
CA GLU A 70 -11.08 -8.13 -3.54
C GLU A 70 -11.10 -8.34 -5.04
#